data_AF-A0A6L4X2M3-F1
#
_entry.id   AF-A0A6L4X2M3-F1
#
_cell.length_a   1.000
_cell.length_b   1.000
_cell.length_c   1.000
_cell.angle_alpha   90.00
_cell.angle_beta   90.00
_cell.angle_gamma   90.00
#
_symmetry.space_group_name_H-M   'P 1'
#
loop_
_entity.id
_entity.type
_entity.pdbx_description
1 polymer ?
#
loop_
_entity_poly.entity_id
_entity_poly.type
_entity_poly.pdbx_seq_one_letter_code
_entity_poly.pdbx_strand_id
1 'polypeptide(L)' 'MYDSMPKLTFLGRYRAYDLYYNPLNRRIICERDTDLATVLFDVPSYTVARNWGASDEDISRLRSHLSQRHHDGT' A
#
# COMPACT_ATOMS: atom_id res chain seq x y z
N MET A 1 -7.74 9.75 -26.76
CA MET A 1 -6.50 9.99 -26.00
C MET A 1 -6.71 9.35 -24.63
N TYR A 2 -6.07 8.22 -24.37
CA TYR A 2 -6.24 7.48 -23.11
C TYR A 2 -5.29 8.04 -22.07
N ASP A 3 -5.68 9.13 -21.41
CA ASP A 3 -5.07 9.53 -20.13
C ASP A 3 -6.06 9.13 -19.03
N SER A 4 -6.06 7.86 -18.70
CA SER A 4 -6.91 7.32 -17.62
C SER A 4 -6.13 6.30 -16.81
N MET A 5 -4.84 6.58 -16.57
CA MET A 5 -4.21 6.00 -15.40
C MET A 5 -4.90 6.62 -14.19
N PRO A 6 -5.57 5.84 -13.34
CA PRO A 6 -6.11 6.38 -12.10
C PRO A 6 -4.96 7.01 -11.33
N LYS A 7 -5.11 8.30 -11.01
CA LYS A 7 -4.13 8.99 -10.18
C LYS A 7 -4.13 8.31 -8.82
N LEU A 8 -3.04 7.61 -8.56
CA LEU A 8 -2.74 7.05 -7.26
C LEU A 8 -2.56 8.21 -6.28
N THR A 9 -3.26 8.17 -5.14
CA THR A 9 -3.12 9.20 -4.10
C THR A 9 -1.96 8.80 -3.20
N PHE A 10 -0.89 9.60 -3.18
CA PHE A 10 0.21 9.38 -2.24
C PHE A 10 -0.28 9.58 -0.80
N LEU A 11 -0.09 8.57 0.05
CA LEU A 11 -0.48 8.57 1.45
C LEU A 11 0.68 8.94 2.38
N GLY A 12 1.91 8.90 1.88
CA GLY A 12 3.13 9.11 2.66
C GLY A 12 4.13 7.97 2.49
N ARG A 13 5.22 8.09 3.22
CA ARG A 13 6.31 7.10 3.23
C ARG A 13 6.34 6.38 4.58
N TYR A 14 6.49 5.06 4.55
CA TYR A 14 6.73 4.23 5.72
C TYR A 14 8.04 3.46 5.54
N ARG A 15 9.09 3.88 6.26
CA ARG A 15 10.45 3.34 6.11
C ARG A 15 10.92 3.38 4.65
N ALA A 16 11.07 2.22 4.02
CA ALA A 16 11.49 2.06 2.63
C ALA A 16 10.31 1.92 1.65
N TYR A 17 9.06 2.07 2.11
CA TYR A 17 7.86 1.95 1.29
C TYR A 17 7.20 3.29 1.03
N ASP A 18 6.96 3.61 -0.23
CA ASP A 18 6.05 4.67 -0.63
C ASP A 18 4.63 4.09 -0.74
N LEU A 19 3.68 4.76 -0.09
CA LEU A 19 2.31 4.29 0.05
C LEU A 19 1.38 5.08 -0.86
N TYR A 20 0.59 4.35 -1.63
CA TYR A 20 -0.31 4.92 -2.61
C TYR A 20 -1.69 4.30 -2.49
N TYR A 21 -2.75 5.10 -2.46
CA TYR A 21 -4.13 4.62 -2.55
C TYR A 21 -4.58 4.62 -4.01
N ASN A 22 -5.04 3.46 -4.48
CA ASN A 22 -5.70 3.30 -5.77
C ASN A 22 -7.23 3.35 -5.57
N PRO A 23 -7.89 4.44 -5.99
CA PRO A 23 -9.33 4.59 -5.81
C PRO A 23 -10.16 3.64 -6.68
N LEU A 24 -9.66 3.14 -7.82
CA LEU A 24 -10.45 2.26 -8.69
C LEU A 24 -10.70 0.91 -8.07
N ASN A 25 -9.65 0.32 -7.50
CA ASN A 25 -9.70 -1.03 -6.94
C ASN A 25 -9.76 -1.01 -5.42
N ARG A 26 -9.83 0.18 -4.79
CA ARG A 26 -9.83 0.39 -3.35
C ARG A 26 -8.66 -0.34 -2.66
N ARG A 27 -7.47 -0.23 -3.25
CA ARG A 27 -6.26 -0.92 -2.78
C ARG A 27 -5.20 0.08 -2.35
N ILE A 28 -4.43 -0.28 -1.33
CA ILE A 28 -3.18 0.42 -0.99
C ILE A 28 -2.04 -0.33 -1.66
N ILE A 29 -1.26 0.39 -2.46
CA ILE A 29 -0.05 -0.06 -3.14
C ILE A 29 1.13 0.45 -2.33
N CYS A 30 2.03 -0.45 -1.97
CA CYS A 30 3.25 -0.12 -1.24
C CYS A 30 4.43 -0.49 -2.11
N GLU A 31 5.21 0.49 -2.53
CA GLU A 31 6.35 0.33 -3.43
C GLU A 31 7.66 0.52 -2.66
N ARG A 32 8.62 -0.41 -2.79
CA ARG A 32 9.91 -0.32 -2.10
C ARG A 32 10.89 0.55 -2.89
N ASP A 33 11.65 1.39 -2.19
CA ASP A 33 12.61 2.34 -2.78
C ASP A 33 13.81 1.64 -3.47
N THR A 34 14.30 0.53 -2.88
CA THR A 34 15.54 -0.13 -3.30
C THR A 34 15.36 -1.15 -4.43
N ASP A 35 14.15 -1.61 -4.68
CA ASP A 35 13.83 -2.69 -5.60
C ASP A 35 12.39 -2.53 -6.12
N LEU A 36 12.11 -2.95 -7.36
CA LEU A 36 10.74 -3.02 -7.92
C LEU A 36 9.91 -4.11 -7.22
N ALA A 37 9.60 -3.92 -5.94
CA ALA A 37 8.82 -4.80 -5.10
C ALA A 37 7.55 -4.08 -4.62
N THR A 38 6.39 -4.70 -4.88
CA THR A 38 5.08 -4.12 -4.58
C THR A 38 4.27 -5.02 -3.65
N VAL A 39 3.67 -4.44 -2.61
CA VAL A 39 2.71 -5.09 -1.71
C VAL A 39 1.35 -4.40 -1.84
N LEU A 40 0.29 -5.17 -2.02
CA LEU A 40 -1.07 -4.65 -2.19
C LEU A 40 -1.95 -5.03 -1.00
N PHE A 41 -2.75 -4.08 -0.49
CA PHE A 41 -3.75 -4.31 0.55
C PHE A 41 -5.14 -3.91 0.05
N ASP A 42 -6.13 -4.80 0.13
CA ASP A 42 -7.54 -4.42 -0.08
C ASP A 42 -8.05 -3.55 1.09
N VAL A 43 -9.00 -2.65 0.80
CA VAL A 43 -9.67 -1.81 1.81
C VAL A 43 -11.18 -2.03 1.70
N PRO A 44 -11.91 -2.31 2.80
CA PRO A 44 -11.50 -2.17 4.21
C PRO A 44 -10.83 -3.41 4.83
N SER A 45 -10.89 -4.56 4.17
CA SER A 45 -10.27 -5.79 4.64
C SER A 45 -8.82 -5.82 4.16
N TYR A 46 -7.86 -5.43 5.00
CA TYR A 46 -6.41 -5.39 4.70
C TYR A 46 -5.79 -6.77 4.40
N THR A 47 -6.32 -7.46 3.39
CA THR A 47 -5.82 -8.71 2.83
C THR A 47 -4.63 -8.39 1.95
N VAL A 48 -3.55 -9.14 2.13
CA VAL A 48 -2.26 -8.86 1.47
C VAL A 48 -2.09 -9.71 0.23
N ALA A 49 -1.90 -9.08 -0.92
CA ALA A 49 -1.38 -9.71 -2.12
C ALA A 49 0.08 -9.26 -2.33
N ARG A 50 1.00 -10.23 -2.38
CA ARG A 50 2.44 -9.99 -2.50
C ARG A 50 2.83 -10.12 -3.97
N ASN A 51 3.40 -9.08 -4.57
CA ASN A 51 3.80 -9.14 -5.98
C ASN A 51 5.32 -9.33 -6.19
N TRP A 52 6.18 -9.13 -5.19
CA TRP A 52 7.50 -9.80 -5.14
C TRP A 52 8.27 -9.58 -3.83
N GLY A 53 8.82 -10.67 -3.28
CA GLY A 53 9.96 -10.67 -2.35
C GLY A 53 9.81 -10.02 -0.97
N ALA A 54 8.71 -9.31 -0.68
CA ALA A 54 8.50 -8.71 0.63
C ALA A 54 8.40 -9.77 1.73
N SER A 55 9.24 -9.64 2.76
CA SER A 55 9.27 -10.55 3.90
C SER A 55 7.98 -10.45 4.74
N ASP A 56 7.57 -11.56 5.34
CA ASP A 56 6.40 -11.62 6.23
C ASP A 56 6.46 -10.59 7.37
N GLU A 57 7.66 -10.34 7.92
CA GLU A 57 7.87 -9.34 8.98
C GLU A 57 7.54 -7.92 8.51
N ASP A 58 8.06 -7.51 7.35
CA ASP A 58 7.81 -6.17 6.81
C ASP A 58 6.33 -5.96 6.50
N ILE A 59 5.70 -6.98 5.92
CA ILE A 59 4.26 -6.97 5.62
C ILE A 59 3.43 -6.83 6.91
N SER A 60 3.77 -7.61 7.95
CA SER A 60 3.07 -7.57 9.23
C SER A 60 3.15 -6.18 9.89
N ARG A 61 4.35 -5.59 9.90
CA ARG A 61 4.58 -4.23 10.42
C ARG A 61 3.82 -3.18 9.62
N LEU A 62 3.89 -3.26 8.30
CA LEU A 62 3.21 -2.35 7.39
C LEU A 62 1.68 -2.42 7.54
N ARG A 63 1.12 -3.63 7.63
CA ARG A 63 -0.31 -3.85 7.90
C ARG A 63 -0.75 -3.23 9.21
N SER A 64 0.04 -3.39 10.27
CA SER A 64 -0.24 -2.81 11.59
C SER A 64 -0.26 -1.28 11.51
N HIS A 65 0.72 -0.67 10.84
CA HIS A 65 0.79 0.78 10.64
C HIS A 65 -0.44 1.33 9.91
N LEU A 66 -0.84 0.69 8.81
CA LEU A 66 -2.01 1.10 8.02
C LEU A 66 -3.32 0.94 8.82
N SER A 67 -3.43 -0.13 9.61
CA SER A 67 -4.60 -0.38 10.47
C SER A 67 -4.72 0.67 11.59
N GLN A 68 -3.60 1.09 12.18
CA GLN A 68 -3.56 2.15 13.20
C GLN A 68 -3.99 3.50 12.64
N ARG A 69 -3.51 3.87 11.44
CA ARG A 69 -3.90 5.13 10.78
C ARG A 69 -5.40 5.23 10.48
N HIS A 70 -6.05 4.11 10.22
CA HIS A 70 -7.50 4.07 10.02
C HIS A 70 -8.27 4.16 11.35
N HIS A 71 -7.65 3.81 12.49
CA HIS A 71 -8.27 3.91 13.80
C HIS A 71 -8.19 5.34 14.37
N ASP A 72 -7.09 6.04 14.11
CA ASP A 72 -6.82 7.40 14.59
C ASP A 72 -7.61 8.50 13.85
N GLY A 73 -8.31 8.14 12.75
CA GLY A 73 -9.10 9.04 11.93
C GLY A 73 -10.60 9.07 12.26
N THR A 74 -10.98 8.78 13.51
CA THR A 74 -12.38 8.90 14.00
C THR A 74 -12.53 10.10 14.92
#